data_AF-A0A960S0B9-F1
#
_entry.id   AF-A0A960S0B9-F1
#
_cell.length_a   1.000
_cell.length_b   1.000
_cell.length_c   1.000
_cell.angle_alpha   90.00
_cell.angle_beta   90.00
_cell.angle_gamma   90.00
#
_symmetry.space_group_name_H-M   'P 1'
#
loop_
_entity.id
_entity.type
_entity.pdbx_description
1 polymer ?
#
loop_
_entity_poly.entity_id
_entity_poly.type
_entity_poly.pdbx_seq_one_letter_code
_entity_poly.pdbx_strand_id
1 'polypeptide(L)'
;MTKLKEITAYLKTYLDPDEMADYCPTGLQVEGKSEVMKGAFAVSASLKVIEDAVKRGADFLVVHHGLFWNKDPYPIVGSKRKKLKLLLDHDISLI
;
A
#
# COMPACT_ATOMS: atom_id res chain seq x y z
N MET A 1 18.19 6.52 -2.52
CA MET A 1 16.82 6.71 -3.05
C MET A 1 16.70 5.88 -4.32
N THR A 2 15.51 5.33 -4.58
CA THR A 2 15.17 4.52 -5.77
C THR A 2 13.77 4.94 -6.24
N LYS A 3 13.37 4.55 -7.45
CA LYS A 3 12.02 4.88 -7.94
C LYS A 3 11.00 3.88 -7.39
N LEU A 4 9.82 4.35 -7.00
CA LEU A 4 8.70 3.50 -6.60
C LEU A 4 8.43 2.39 -7.63
N LYS A 5 8.48 2.76 -8.93
CA LYS A 5 8.31 1.82 -10.04
C LYS A 5 9.32 0.67 -10.04
N GLU A 6 10.57 0.93 -9.63
CA GLU A 6 11.60 -0.10 -9.52
C GLU A 6 11.29 -1.06 -8.37
N ILE A 7 10.83 -0.54 -7.23
CA ILE A 7 10.37 -1.36 -6.10
C ILE A 7 9.16 -2.23 -6.48
N THR A 8 8.13 -1.64 -7.09
CA THR A 8 6.92 -2.39 -7.47
C THR A 8 7.21 -3.44 -8.54
N ALA A 9 8.10 -3.13 -9.50
CA ALA A 9 8.51 -4.08 -10.52
C ALA A 9 9.32 -5.24 -9.90
N TYR A 10 10.27 -4.94 -9.01
CA TYR A 10 11.04 -5.95 -8.28
C TYR A 10 10.12 -6.87 -7.47
N LEU A 11 9.20 -6.32 -6.69
CA LEU A 11 8.26 -7.10 -5.88
C LEU A 11 7.34 -7.96 -6.75
N LYS A 12 6.86 -7.44 -7.88
CA LYS A 12 6.06 -8.20 -8.83
C LYS A 12 6.84 -9.40 -9.39
N THR A 13 8.09 -9.22 -9.78
CA THR A 13 8.93 -10.33 -10.27
C THR A 13 9.31 -11.32 -9.17
N TYR A 14 9.59 -10.83 -7.96
CA TYR A 14 10.05 -11.68 -6.85
C TYR A 14 8.93 -12.54 -6.26
N LEU A 15 7.72 -11.98 -6.14
CA LEU A 15 6.57 -12.64 -5.50
C LEU A 15 5.66 -13.35 -6.51
N ASP A 16 5.75 -12.97 -7.79
CA ASP A 16 4.91 -13.45 -8.88
C ASP A 16 3.42 -13.59 -8.53
N PRO A 17 2.78 -12.49 -8.06
CA PRO A 17 1.44 -12.57 -7.50
C PRO A 17 0.36 -12.88 -8.54
N ASP A 18 0.70 -12.81 -9.83
CA ASP A 18 -0.23 -13.07 -10.93
C ASP A 18 -0.41 -14.58 -11.22
N GLU A 19 0.46 -15.45 -10.66
CA GLU A 19 0.31 -16.91 -10.82
C GLU A 19 -0.90 -17.47 -10.07
N MET A 20 -1.42 -16.75 -9.06
CA MET A 20 -2.53 -17.21 -8.24
C MET A 20 -3.67 -16.19 -8.25
N ALA A 21 -4.89 -16.68 -8.50
CA ALA A 21 -6.08 -15.85 -8.39
C ALA A 21 -6.30 -15.42 -6.93
N ASP A 22 -6.41 -14.12 -6.70
CA ASP A 22 -6.58 -13.53 -5.36
C ASP A 22 -7.97 -12.85 -5.20
N TYR A 23 -8.39 -12.70 -3.95
CA TYR A 23 -9.59 -12.00 -3.52
C TYR A 23 -9.41 -10.48 -3.46
N CYS A 24 -8.21 -9.97 -3.76
CA CYS A 24 -7.84 -8.57 -3.74
C CYS A 24 -6.91 -8.20 -4.91
N PRO A 25 -6.83 -6.91 -5.31
CA PRO A 25 -5.80 -6.47 -6.23
C PRO A 25 -4.41 -6.61 -5.59
N THR A 26 -3.52 -7.32 -6.28
CA THR A 26 -2.12 -7.52 -5.88
C THR A 26 -1.23 -6.39 -6.42
N GLY A 27 -0.20 -6.03 -5.65
CA GLY A 27 0.72 -4.94 -6.00
C GLY A 27 0.23 -3.55 -5.57
N LEU A 28 0.65 -2.50 -6.29
CA LEU A 28 0.41 -1.10 -5.88
C LEU A 28 -1.09 -0.76 -5.82
N GLN A 29 -1.59 -0.49 -4.61
CA GLN A 29 -3.00 -0.15 -4.35
C GLN A 29 -3.24 1.35 -4.22
N VAL A 30 -2.29 2.08 -3.63
CA VAL A 30 -2.35 3.54 -3.47
C VAL A 30 -0.99 4.08 -3.86
N GLU A 31 -0.95 4.97 -4.83
CA GLU A 31 0.29 5.61 -5.28
C GLU A 31 0.63 6.81 -4.37
N GLY A 32 1.87 6.85 -3.92
CA GLY A 32 2.47 7.99 -3.22
C GLY A 32 3.56 8.65 -4.08
N LYS A 33 4.66 9.07 -3.45
CA LYS A 33 5.75 9.73 -4.18
C LYS A 33 6.56 8.76 -5.07
N SER A 34 7.11 9.33 -6.14
CA SER A 34 7.89 8.60 -7.16
C SER A 34 9.29 8.19 -6.70
N GLU A 35 9.94 8.96 -5.82
CA GLU A 35 11.25 8.67 -5.25
C GLU A 35 11.11 8.22 -3.79
N VAL A 36 11.60 7.01 -3.50
CA VAL A 36 11.46 6.36 -2.20
C VAL A 36 12.81 5.98 -1.61
N MET A 37 12.86 5.93 -0.29
CA MET A 37 14.04 5.66 0.53
C MET A 37 13.73 4.70 1.68
N LYS A 38 12.57 4.83 2.32
CA LYS A 38 12.22 4.06 3.51
C LYS A 38 10.97 3.21 3.30
N GLY A 39 11.13 1.89 3.35
CA GLY A 39 10.04 0.94 3.35
C GLY A 39 9.57 0.57 4.76
N ALA A 40 8.28 0.30 4.91
CA ALA A 40 7.69 -0.36 6.07
C ALA A 40 6.95 -1.64 5.65
N PHE A 41 6.89 -2.61 6.55
CA PHE A 41 6.25 -3.91 6.31
C PHE A 41 5.32 -4.23 7.47
N ALA A 42 4.12 -4.72 7.17
CA ALA A 42 3.14 -5.13 8.18
C ALA A 42 2.21 -6.21 7.64
N VAL A 43 1.42 -6.83 8.52
CA VAL A 43 0.44 -7.84 8.09
C VAL A 43 -0.79 -7.19 7.42
N SER A 44 -1.26 -6.04 7.91
CA SER A 44 -2.51 -5.45 7.41
C SER A 44 -2.49 -3.93 7.39
N ALA A 45 -3.15 -3.34 6.40
CA ALA A 45 -3.40 -1.90 6.28
C ALA A 45 -4.46 -1.40 7.29
N SER A 46 -4.23 -1.65 8.57
CA SER A 46 -5.05 -1.08 9.65
C SER A 46 -4.76 0.42 9.81
N LEU A 47 -5.70 1.18 10.38
CA LEU A 47 -5.50 2.61 10.61
C LEU A 47 -4.26 2.87 11.46
N LYS A 48 -4.07 2.08 12.53
CA LYS A 48 -2.92 2.19 13.43
C LYS A 48 -1.59 1.93 12.73
N VAL A 49 -1.54 0.93 11.84
CA VAL A 49 -0.34 0.63 11.04
C VAL A 49 0.00 1.79 10.11
N ILE A 50 -0.99 2.38 9.45
CA ILE A 50 -0.78 3.55 8.58
C ILE A 50 -0.30 4.75 9.39
N GLU A 51 -0.90 5.02 10.56
CA GLU A 51 -0.44 6.08 11.46
C GLU A 51 1.01 5.86 11.92
N ASP A 52 1.41 4.62 12.19
CA ASP A 52 2.78 4.30 12.59
C ASP A 52 3.76 4.41 11.41
N ALA A 53 3.34 4.06 10.20
CA ALA A 53 4.12 4.27 8.98
C ALA A 53 4.39 5.77 8.74
N VAL A 54 3.36 6.61 8.89
CA VAL A 54 3.46 8.07 8.85
C VAL A 54 4.44 8.59 9.90
N LYS A 55 4.28 8.19 11.17
CA LYS A 55 5.18 8.61 12.27
C LYS A 55 6.63 8.20 12.04
N ARG A 56 6.86 7.08 11.36
CA ARG A 56 8.18 6.58 11.02
C ARG A 56 8.74 7.19 9.73
N GLY A 57 7.98 8.01 9.01
CA GLY A 57 8.37 8.59 7.73
C GLY A 57 8.63 7.54 6.66
N ALA A 58 7.76 6.52 6.58
CA ALA A 58 7.82 5.55 5.49
C ALA A 58 7.35 6.19 4.19
N ASP A 59 7.96 5.79 3.09
CA ASP A 59 7.63 6.25 1.73
C ASP A 59 6.72 5.25 1.01
N PHE A 60 6.84 3.97 1.39
CA PHE A 60 5.93 2.92 1.00
C PHE A 60 5.72 1.94 2.15
N LEU A 61 4.53 1.35 2.18
CA LEU A 61 4.11 0.34 3.14
C LEU A 61 3.67 -0.91 2.36
N VAL A 62 4.38 -2.01 2.56
CA VAL A 62 4.02 -3.33 2.02
C VAL A 62 3.19 -4.09 3.05
N VAL A 63 2.02 -4.59 2.64
CA VAL A 63 1.15 -5.40 3.51
C VAL A 63 0.71 -6.69 2.86
N HIS A 64 0.35 -7.67 3.70
CA HIS A 64 -0.32 -8.87 3.21
C HIS A 64 -1.83 -8.62 2.96
N HIS A 65 -2.50 -7.89 3.86
CA HIS A 65 -3.92 -7.53 3.73
C HIS A 65 -4.09 -6.05 3.39
N GLY A 66 -4.39 -5.76 2.11
CA GLY A 66 -4.58 -4.42 1.57
C GLY A 66 -5.92 -3.75 1.90
N LEU A 67 -6.22 -2.64 1.20
CA LEU A 67 -7.42 -1.84 1.37
C LEU A 67 -8.60 -2.26 0.50
N PHE A 68 -8.35 -2.94 -0.62
CA PHE A 68 -9.37 -3.28 -1.61
C PHE A 68 -9.54 -4.79 -1.70
N TRP A 69 -10.77 -5.24 -1.88
CA TRP A 69 -11.16 -6.66 -1.99
C TRP A 69 -12.27 -6.79 -3.05
N ASN A 70 -12.41 -7.94 -3.71
CA ASN A 70 -13.29 -8.12 -4.88
C ASN A 70 -14.79 -7.86 -4.59
N LYS A 71 -15.22 -7.86 -3.33
CA LYS A 71 -16.60 -7.60 -2.91
C LYS A 71 -16.75 -6.34 -2.06
N ASP A 72 -15.71 -5.52 -1.98
CA ASP A 72 -15.75 -4.29 -1.21
C ASP A 72 -16.68 -3.26 -1.87
N PRO A 73 -17.42 -2.47 -1.07
CA PRO A 73 -18.18 -1.35 -1.62
C PRO A 73 -17.23 -0.32 -2.22
N TYR A 74 -17.58 0.16 -3.42
CA TYR A 74 -16.86 1.23 -4.12
C TYR A 74 -16.82 2.58 -3.37
N PRO A 75 -17.89 3.02 -2.66
CA PRO A 75 -17.85 4.29 -1.95
C PRO A 75 -16.74 4.39 -0.90
N ILE A 76 -16.02 5.51 -0.91
CA ILE A 76 -14.96 5.83 0.05
C ILE A 76 -15.57 6.54 1.27
N VAL A 77 -16.05 5.74 2.23
CA VAL A 77 -16.67 6.24 3.47
C VAL A 77 -16.01 5.64 4.71
N GLY A 78 -16.26 6.25 5.87
CA GLY A 78 -15.81 5.74 7.16
C GLY A 78 -14.29 5.48 7.24
N SER A 79 -13.92 4.25 7.61
CA SER A 79 -12.52 3.84 7.79
C SER A 79 -11.71 3.92 6.49
N LYS A 80 -12.29 3.53 5.34
CA LYS A 80 -11.61 3.58 4.04
C LYS A 80 -11.18 5.01 3.69
N ARG A 81 -12.05 6.00 3.92
CA ARG A 81 -11.72 7.43 3.77
C ARG A 81 -10.56 7.85 4.66
N LYS A 82 -10.58 7.50 5.95
CA LYS A 82 -9.53 7.90 6.91
C LYS A 82 -8.16 7.35 6.51
N LYS A 83 -8.11 6.07 6.13
CA LYS A 83 -6.88 5.39 5.70
C LYS A 83 -6.33 5.99 4.41
N LEU A 84 -7.18 6.15 3.39
CA LEU A 84 -6.77 6.77 2.12
C LEU A 84 -6.29 8.20 2.31
N LYS A 85 -6.99 9.01 3.12
CA LYS A 85 -6.56 10.37 3.42
C LYS A 85 -5.15 10.40 4.01
N LEU A 86 -4.85 9.56 5.00
CA LEU A 86 -3.52 9.51 5.61
C LEU A 86 -2.43 9.11 4.62
N LEU A 87 -2.69 8.10 3.78
CA LEU A 87 -1.70 7.68 2.77
C LEU A 87 -1.43 8.80 1.76
N LEU A 88 -2.49 9.45 1.26
CA LEU A 88 -2.40 10.51 0.26
C LEU A 88 -1.81 11.81 0.82
N ASP A 89 -2.21 12.24 2.01
CA ASP A 89 -1.69 13.46 2.65
C ASP A 89 -0.17 13.37 2.96
N HIS A 90 0.36 12.15 3.07
CA HIS A 90 1.77 11.89 3.41
C HIS A 90 2.55 11.24 2.25
N ASP A 91 1.97 11.18 1.05
CA ASP A 91 2.59 10.59 -0.15
C ASP A 91 3.15 9.17 0.07
N ILE A 92 2.48 8.35 0.88
CA ILE A 92 2.88 6.98 1.19
C ILE A 92 2.21 6.01 0.22
N SER A 93 3.03 5.24 -0.50
CA SER A 93 2.51 4.18 -1.36
C SER A 93 2.06 2.96 -0.55
N LEU A 94 0.88 2.41 -0.83
CA LEU A 94 0.45 1.13 -0.27
C LEU A 94 0.62 0.05 -1.33
N ILE A 95 1.41 -0.98 -1.00
CA ILE A 95 1.74 -2.13 -1.85
C ILE A 95 1.26 -3.41 -1.16
#